data_AF-A0AAU6I7K3-F1
#
_entry.id   AF-A0AAU6I7K3-F1
#
_cell.length_a   1.000
_cell.length_b   1.000
_cell.length_c   1.000
_cell.angle_alpha   90.00
_cell.angle_beta   90.00
_cell.angle_gamma   90.00
#
_symmetry.space_group_name_H-M   'P 1'
#
loop_
_entity.id
_entity.type
_entity.pdbx_description
1 polymer ?
#
loop_
_entity_poly.entity_id
_entity_poly.type
_entity_poly.pdbx_seq_one_letter_code
_entity_poly.pdbx_strand_id
1 'polypeptide(L)'
;MRQMRQAGWIAGTTAAVLVAAGAITYAVAESDDPGTRAPAADSADAGFARDMAVHHQQAVEMSYLVRDRTGDEEVRRLAYDIAQTQANQRGMLLGWLDLWELPKVSADPPMTWMGMGDMASGKDGALMPGMATNTELKKLNTLKGKQAEILYLQLMTDHHKGGIHMAEGCVQKCTVGVEKKLAQGMVDAQQSEIKLMADLLKARGAKARD
;
A
#
# COMPACT_ATOMS: atom_id res chain seq x y z
N MET A 1 52.50 67.66 15.27
CA MET A 1 52.75 66.26 14.83
C MET A 1 51.98 65.30 15.74
N ARG A 2 51.39 64.24 15.15
CA ARG A 2 50.79 63.01 15.73
C ARG A 2 49.51 63.19 16.58
N GLN A 3 48.29 62.82 16.12
CA GLN A 3 47.67 61.53 15.75
C GLN A 3 47.49 60.47 16.88
N MET A 4 46.20 60.22 17.17
CA MET A 4 45.46 58.95 17.37
C MET A 4 45.79 57.98 18.52
N ARG A 5 44.74 57.46 19.20
CA ARG A 5 44.18 56.07 19.08
C ARG A 5 43.10 55.82 20.16
N GLN A 6 41.83 55.62 19.77
CA GLN A 6 41.11 54.33 19.54
C GLN A 6 40.85 53.52 20.84
N ALA A 7 39.61 53.49 21.34
CA ALA A 7 38.51 52.58 20.94
C ALA A 7 38.77 51.12 21.34
N GLY A 8 37.97 50.58 22.27
CA GLY A 8 38.11 49.20 22.72
C GLY A 8 36.98 48.69 23.61
N TRP A 9 35.74 48.67 23.11
CA TRP A 9 34.60 47.99 23.76
C TRP A 9 33.65 47.31 22.73
N ILE A 10 34.18 46.62 21.71
CA ILE A 10 33.35 45.84 20.76
C ILE A 10 34.01 44.49 20.44
N ALA A 11 34.36 43.70 21.45
CA ALA A 11 34.88 42.34 21.24
C ALA A 11 34.15 41.25 22.04
N GLY A 12 33.14 41.59 22.86
CA GLY A 12 32.44 40.60 23.71
C GLY A 12 31.13 40.05 23.12
N THR A 13 30.47 40.78 22.22
CA THR A 13 29.13 40.41 21.73
C THR A 13 29.14 39.47 20.53
N THR A 14 30.15 39.53 19.67
CA THR A 14 30.26 38.68 18.47
C THR A 14 30.54 37.21 18.81
N ALA A 15 31.31 36.92 19.87
CA ALA A 15 31.58 35.55 20.28
C ALA A 15 30.34 34.85 20.89
N ALA A 16 29.52 35.57 21.66
CA ALA A 16 28.31 35.00 22.27
C ALA A 16 27.21 34.69 21.24
N VAL A 17 27.07 35.51 20.19
CA VAL A 17 26.09 35.29 19.11
C VAL A 17 26.48 34.08 18.25
N LEU A 18 27.77 33.86 17.98
CA LEU A 18 28.24 32.72 17.19
C LEU A 18 28.06 31.38 17.93
N VAL A 19 28.27 31.36 19.25
CA VAL A 19 28.03 30.15 20.06
C VAL A 19 26.54 29.84 20.17
N ALA A 20 25.68 30.85 20.34
CA ALA A 20 24.23 30.65 20.39
C ALA A 20 23.67 30.19 19.03
N ALA A 21 24.13 30.77 17.91
CA ALA A 21 23.72 30.34 16.57
C ALA A 21 24.22 28.92 16.24
N GLY A 22 25.46 28.58 16.62
CA GLY A 22 26.01 27.23 16.44
C GLY A 22 25.28 26.17 17.27
N ALA A 23 24.95 26.48 18.53
CA ALA A 23 24.21 25.59 19.43
C ALA A 23 22.76 25.39 18.99
N ILE A 24 22.09 26.45 18.50
CA ILE A 24 20.76 26.33 17.91
C ILE A 24 20.84 25.44 16.65
N THR A 25 21.77 25.71 15.73
CA THR A 25 21.93 24.92 14.49
C THR A 25 22.23 23.44 14.77
N TYR A 26 23.04 23.14 15.79
CA TYR A 26 23.32 21.77 16.23
C TYR A 26 22.08 21.09 16.84
N ALA A 27 21.33 21.81 17.69
CA ALA A 27 20.11 21.28 18.30
C ALA A 27 18.97 21.03 17.30
N VAL A 28 18.84 21.83 16.23
CA VAL A 28 17.87 21.53 15.13
C VAL A 28 18.36 20.43 14.19
N ALA A 29 19.67 20.21 14.09
CA ALA A 29 20.23 19.09 13.33
C ALA A 29 20.15 17.76 14.10
N GLU A 30 20.10 17.82 15.44
CA GLU A 30 20.04 16.66 16.33
C GLU A 30 18.61 16.34 16.82
N SER A 31 17.62 17.19 16.51
CA SER A 31 16.21 16.83 16.63
C SER A 31 15.81 15.84 15.53
N ASP A 32 16.40 14.65 15.58
CA ASP A 32 15.92 13.43 14.92
C ASP A 32 14.63 13.00 15.67
N ASP A 33 13.49 13.59 15.26
CA ASP A 33 12.19 13.05 15.65
C ASP A 33 12.06 11.67 15.00
N PRO A 34 11.97 10.56 15.76
CA PRO A 34 11.88 9.21 15.20
C PRO A 34 10.68 9.01 14.25
N GLY A 35 9.71 9.94 14.24
CA GLY A 35 8.58 9.94 13.32
C GLY A 35 8.81 10.61 11.96
N THR A 36 9.99 11.19 11.69
CA THR A 36 10.25 11.98 10.47
C THR A 36 11.18 11.36 9.44
N ARG A 37 11.86 10.25 9.77
CA ARG A 37 12.75 9.60 8.80
C ARG A 37 11.95 8.66 7.88
N ALA A 38 12.13 8.83 6.57
CA ALA A 38 11.63 7.88 5.59
C ALA A 38 12.14 6.46 5.89
N PRO A 39 11.32 5.42 5.73
CA PRO A 39 11.76 4.04 5.94
C PRO A 39 12.79 3.64 4.87
N ALA A 40 13.61 2.64 5.18
CA ALA A 40 14.60 2.13 4.24
C ALA A 40 13.93 1.46 3.02
N ALA A 41 14.63 1.41 1.89
CA ALA A 41 14.08 0.88 0.64
C ALA A 41 13.68 -0.60 0.72
N ASP A 42 14.37 -1.38 1.56
CA ASP A 42 14.17 -2.81 1.84
C ASP A 42 13.29 -3.08 3.08
N SER A 43 12.72 -2.02 3.68
CA SER A 43 11.83 -2.13 4.83
C SER A 43 10.51 -2.83 4.50
N ALA A 44 9.82 -3.30 5.56
CA ALA A 44 8.47 -3.82 5.45
C ALA A 44 7.47 -2.77 4.92
N ASP A 45 7.61 -1.52 5.35
CA ASP A 45 6.80 -0.38 4.90
C ASP A 45 6.92 -0.19 3.38
N ALA A 46 8.15 -0.08 2.86
CA ALA A 46 8.40 0.08 1.44
C ALA A 46 7.98 -1.15 0.61
N GLY A 47 8.24 -2.36 1.13
CA GLY A 47 7.85 -3.62 0.47
C GLY A 47 6.34 -3.78 0.38
N PHE A 48 5.61 -3.56 1.49
CA PHE A 48 4.16 -3.64 1.53
C PHE A 48 3.51 -2.61 0.60
N ALA A 49 3.98 -1.35 0.62
CA ALA A 49 3.44 -0.31 -0.25
C ALA A 49 3.54 -0.66 -1.74
N ARG A 50 4.68 -1.21 -2.18
CA ARG A 50 4.87 -1.65 -3.57
C ARG A 50 3.97 -2.83 -3.91
N ASP A 51 4.02 -3.87 -3.09
CA ASP A 51 3.34 -5.13 -3.36
C ASP A 51 1.82 -4.96 -3.31
N MET A 52 1.29 -4.30 -2.27
CA MET A 52 -0.14 -4.06 -2.14
C MET A 52 -0.66 -3.10 -3.21
N ALA A 53 0.15 -2.14 -3.69
CA ALA A 53 -0.24 -1.29 -4.81
C ALA A 53 -0.41 -2.07 -6.13
N VAL A 54 0.42 -3.09 -6.38
CA VAL A 54 0.25 -4.00 -7.53
C VAL A 54 -0.96 -4.90 -7.33
N HIS A 55 -1.15 -5.44 -6.13
CA HIS A 55 -2.28 -6.30 -5.78
C HIS A 55 -3.62 -5.57 -5.97
N HIS A 56 -3.75 -4.36 -5.43
CA HIS A 56 -4.93 -3.51 -5.59
C HIS A 56 -5.22 -3.14 -7.04
N GLN A 57 -4.19 -2.98 -7.88
CA GLN A 57 -4.41 -2.69 -9.30
C GLN A 57 -5.20 -3.81 -9.99
N GLN A 58 -4.97 -5.07 -9.63
CA GLN A 58 -5.68 -6.21 -10.21
C GLN A 58 -7.14 -6.27 -9.72
N ALA A 59 -7.41 -5.98 -8.45
CA ALA A 59 -8.79 -5.90 -7.95
C ALA A 59 -9.61 -4.81 -8.66
N VAL A 60 -8.99 -3.64 -8.91
CA VAL A 60 -9.61 -2.57 -9.68
C VAL A 60 -9.92 -3.04 -11.11
N GLU A 61 -8.97 -3.70 -11.77
CA GLU A 61 -9.18 -4.27 -13.11
C GLU A 61 -10.33 -5.29 -13.14
N MET A 62 -10.33 -6.30 -12.25
CA MET A 62 -11.41 -7.29 -12.15
C MET A 62 -12.78 -6.65 -11.94
N SER A 63 -12.83 -5.57 -11.16
CA SER A 63 -14.05 -4.84 -10.86
C SER A 63 -14.58 -4.06 -12.06
N TYR A 64 -13.70 -3.44 -12.86
CA TYR A 64 -14.11 -2.86 -14.15
C TYR A 64 -14.58 -3.94 -15.12
N LEU A 65 -13.86 -5.06 -15.21
CA LEU A 65 -14.24 -6.17 -16.08
C LEU A 65 -15.66 -6.67 -15.76
N VAL A 66 -15.96 -7.04 -14.51
CA VAL A 66 -17.29 -7.60 -14.19
C VAL A 66 -18.43 -6.60 -14.44
N ARG A 67 -18.20 -5.29 -14.22
CA ARG A 67 -19.19 -4.25 -14.46
C ARG A 67 -19.62 -4.19 -15.93
N ASP A 68 -18.73 -4.49 -16.87
CA ASP A 68 -19.04 -4.56 -18.31
C ASP A 68 -19.60 -5.93 -18.76
N ARG A 69 -19.72 -6.87 -17.82
CA ARG A 69 -20.10 -8.26 -18.09
C ARG A 69 -21.48 -8.60 -17.52
N THR A 70 -22.04 -7.80 -16.63
CA THR A 70 -23.39 -8.00 -16.08
C THR A 70 -24.18 -6.70 -15.90
N GLY A 71 -25.52 -6.83 -15.87
CA GLY A 71 -26.46 -5.79 -15.46
C GLY A 71 -26.92 -5.94 -14.00
N ASP A 72 -26.44 -6.94 -13.26
CA ASP A 72 -26.81 -7.17 -11.86
C ASP A 72 -26.33 -6.04 -10.94
N GLU A 73 -27.27 -5.38 -10.25
CA GLU A 73 -26.97 -4.18 -9.47
C GLU A 73 -26.14 -4.46 -8.21
N GLU A 74 -26.35 -5.60 -7.54
CA GLU A 74 -25.62 -5.96 -6.32
C GLU A 74 -24.13 -6.17 -6.62
N VAL A 75 -23.81 -6.95 -7.66
CA VAL A 75 -22.43 -7.22 -8.06
C VAL A 75 -21.79 -5.97 -8.63
N ARG A 76 -22.52 -5.17 -9.43
CA ARG A 76 -21.99 -3.91 -9.96
C ARG A 76 -21.66 -2.90 -8.86
N ARG A 77 -22.50 -2.84 -7.80
CA ARG A 77 -22.28 -1.96 -6.65
C ARG A 77 -21.08 -2.42 -5.83
N LEU A 78 -21.01 -3.71 -5.49
CA LEU A 78 -19.83 -4.26 -4.81
C LEU A 78 -18.54 -3.97 -5.59
N ALA A 79 -18.54 -4.22 -6.90
CA ALA A 79 -17.38 -3.94 -7.75
C ALA A 79 -17.02 -2.45 -7.79
N TYR A 80 -18.00 -1.55 -7.74
CA TYR A 80 -17.73 -0.12 -7.63
C TYR A 80 -17.04 0.23 -6.31
N ASP A 81 -17.60 -0.26 -5.20
CA ASP A 81 -17.11 0.06 -3.86
C ASP A 81 -15.67 -0.46 -3.66
N ILE A 82 -15.39 -1.69 -4.13
CA ILE A 82 -14.03 -2.26 -4.13
C ILE A 82 -13.10 -1.44 -5.01
N ALA A 83 -13.51 -1.10 -6.25
CA ALA A 83 -12.66 -0.34 -7.16
C ALA A 83 -12.31 1.04 -6.60
N GLN A 84 -13.27 1.75 -6.00
CA GLN A 84 -13.02 3.06 -5.39
C GLN A 84 -12.08 2.96 -4.19
N THR A 85 -12.37 2.03 -3.29
CA THR A 85 -11.58 1.86 -2.06
C THR A 85 -10.15 1.46 -2.37
N GLN A 86 -9.95 0.44 -3.20
CA GLN A 86 -8.61 -0.07 -3.50
C GLN A 86 -7.82 0.87 -4.43
N ALA A 87 -8.48 1.60 -5.34
CA ALA A 87 -7.78 2.64 -6.12
C ALA A 87 -7.28 3.78 -5.24
N ASN A 88 -8.10 4.22 -4.27
CA ASN A 88 -7.71 5.26 -3.31
C ASN A 88 -6.55 4.78 -2.41
N GLN A 89 -6.65 3.58 -1.85
CA GLN A 89 -5.58 2.99 -1.03
C GLN A 89 -4.28 2.80 -1.81
N ARG A 90 -4.36 2.32 -3.07
CA ARG A 90 -3.21 2.25 -3.98
C ARG A 90 -2.58 3.63 -4.18
N GLY A 91 -3.39 4.66 -4.37
CA GLY A 91 -2.91 6.04 -4.47
C GLY A 91 -2.15 6.51 -3.22
N MET A 92 -2.66 6.18 -2.03
CA MET A 92 -1.98 6.48 -0.76
C MET A 92 -0.63 5.78 -0.66
N LEU A 93 -0.57 4.47 -0.91
CA LEU A 93 0.67 3.68 -0.83
C LEU A 93 1.75 4.20 -1.81
N LEU A 94 1.35 4.47 -3.06
CA LEU A 94 2.26 5.05 -4.05
C LEU A 94 2.69 6.48 -3.72
N GLY A 95 1.78 7.27 -3.14
CA GLY A 95 2.08 8.62 -2.67
C GLY A 95 3.04 8.64 -1.47
N TRP A 96 2.96 7.64 -0.59
CA TRP A 96 3.93 7.47 0.49
C TRP A 96 5.31 7.09 -0.03
N LEU A 97 5.39 6.17 -1.01
CA LEU A 97 6.66 5.86 -1.67
C LEU A 97 7.28 7.11 -2.31
N ASP A 98 6.48 7.96 -2.96
CA ASP A 98 6.96 9.24 -3.50
C ASP A 98 7.45 10.19 -2.41
N LEU A 99 6.70 10.32 -1.31
CA LEU A 99 7.06 11.16 -0.17
C LEU A 99 8.35 10.70 0.52
N TRP A 100 8.61 9.39 0.52
CA TRP A 100 9.83 8.78 1.04
C TRP A 100 10.98 8.75 0.03
N GLU A 101 10.77 9.30 -1.18
CA GLU A 101 11.72 9.26 -2.29
C GLU A 101 12.18 7.83 -2.66
N LEU A 102 11.29 6.86 -2.48
CA LEU A 102 11.56 5.45 -2.77
C LEU A 102 11.00 5.05 -4.15
N PRO A 103 11.73 4.22 -4.91
CA PRO A 103 11.21 3.68 -6.16
C PRO A 103 9.91 2.91 -5.95
N LYS A 104 8.95 3.06 -6.86
CA LYS A 104 7.67 2.30 -6.85
C LYS A 104 7.80 0.85 -7.32
N VAL A 105 8.96 0.49 -7.86
CA VAL A 105 9.29 -0.86 -8.35
C VAL A 105 10.58 -1.28 -7.67
N SER A 106 10.63 -2.53 -7.20
CA SER A 106 11.85 -3.13 -6.66
C SER A 106 12.44 -4.13 -7.66
N ALA A 107 13.74 -4.36 -7.58
CA ALA A 107 14.39 -5.50 -8.23
C ALA A 107 14.17 -6.80 -7.45
N ASP A 108 13.85 -6.70 -6.15
CA ASP A 108 13.55 -7.86 -5.33
C ASP A 108 12.23 -8.51 -5.75
N PRO A 109 12.12 -9.85 -5.66
CA PRO A 109 10.85 -10.52 -5.86
C PRO A 109 9.76 -9.98 -4.92
N PRO A 110 8.48 -9.96 -5.36
CA PRO A 110 7.37 -9.66 -4.47
C PRO A 110 7.42 -10.52 -3.20
N MET A 111 6.92 -9.99 -2.10
CA MET A 111 6.84 -10.64 -0.79
C MET A 111 8.21 -10.88 -0.09
N THR A 112 9.32 -10.41 -0.66
CA THR A 112 10.65 -10.47 -0.01
C THR A 112 10.65 -9.81 1.37
N TRP A 113 9.93 -8.70 1.54
CA TRP A 113 9.76 -7.99 2.81
C TRP A 113 9.03 -8.82 3.90
N MET A 114 8.29 -9.86 3.52
CA MET A 114 7.69 -10.84 4.43
C MET A 114 8.58 -12.08 4.64
N GLY A 115 9.75 -12.16 4.02
CA GLY A 115 10.61 -13.36 4.02
C GLY A 115 10.10 -14.45 3.08
N MET A 116 9.31 -14.08 2.06
CA MET A 116 8.62 -15.01 1.17
C MET A 116 9.05 -14.84 -0.30
N GLY A 117 10.18 -14.15 -0.55
CA GLY A 117 10.67 -13.87 -1.91
C GLY A 117 11.13 -15.11 -2.68
N ASP A 118 11.53 -16.18 -1.97
CA ASP A 118 11.93 -17.46 -2.57
C ASP A 118 10.74 -18.41 -2.84
N MET A 119 9.55 -18.04 -2.39
CA MET A 119 8.35 -18.81 -2.69
C MET A 119 8.08 -18.71 -4.19
N ALA A 120 7.75 -19.83 -4.84
CA ALA A 120 7.37 -19.82 -6.23
C ALA A 120 6.25 -18.79 -6.47
N SER A 121 6.56 -17.71 -7.17
CA SER A 121 5.57 -16.76 -7.67
C SER A 121 4.48 -17.55 -8.40
N GLY A 122 3.21 -17.23 -8.16
CA GLY A 122 2.11 -17.98 -8.76
C GLY A 122 2.25 -18.06 -10.29
N LYS A 123 1.85 -19.20 -10.84
CA LYS A 123 1.95 -19.47 -12.28
C LYS A 123 1.06 -18.49 -13.05
N ASP A 124 1.46 -18.17 -14.28
CA ASP A 124 0.64 -17.39 -15.23
C ASP A 124 0.26 -15.98 -14.73
N GLY A 125 1.22 -15.23 -14.19
CA GLY A 125 1.04 -13.81 -13.83
C GLY A 125 0.48 -13.53 -12.44
N ALA A 126 0.13 -14.56 -11.66
CA ALA A 126 -0.31 -14.42 -10.28
C ALA A 126 0.87 -14.25 -9.31
N LEU A 127 1.54 -13.10 -9.33
CA LEU A 127 2.81 -12.86 -8.61
C LEU A 127 2.73 -12.94 -7.07
N MET A 128 1.55 -12.73 -6.48
CA MET A 128 1.35 -12.61 -5.04
C MET A 128 0.15 -13.46 -4.58
N PRO A 129 0.05 -13.77 -3.27
CA PRO A 129 -1.06 -14.55 -2.72
C PRO A 129 -2.43 -14.02 -3.16
N GLY A 130 -3.30 -14.94 -3.60
CA GLY A 130 -4.69 -14.63 -3.98
C GLY A 130 -4.87 -13.94 -5.33
N MET A 131 -3.81 -13.45 -5.99
CA MET A 131 -3.98 -12.83 -7.30
C MET A 131 -4.54 -13.82 -8.33
N ALA A 132 -5.46 -13.34 -9.15
CA ALA A 132 -5.94 -14.06 -10.31
C ALA A 132 -4.83 -14.20 -11.36
N THR A 133 -4.82 -15.34 -12.03
CA THR A 133 -3.94 -15.60 -13.19
C THR A 133 -4.40 -14.82 -14.42
N ASN A 134 -3.51 -14.63 -15.39
CA ASN A 134 -3.85 -14.03 -16.68
C ASN A 134 -4.94 -14.84 -17.40
N THR A 135 -4.91 -16.16 -17.29
CA THR A 135 -5.96 -17.03 -17.85
C THR A 135 -7.32 -16.78 -17.21
N GLU A 136 -7.37 -16.58 -15.89
CA GLU A 136 -8.61 -16.26 -15.18
C GLU A 136 -9.15 -14.87 -15.51
N LEU A 137 -8.28 -13.86 -15.61
CA LEU A 137 -8.66 -12.51 -16.05
C LEU A 137 -9.24 -12.54 -17.47
N LYS A 138 -8.58 -13.26 -18.40
CA LYS A 138 -9.10 -13.48 -19.76
C LYS A 138 -10.45 -14.17 -19.75
N LYS A 139 -10.63 -15.18 -18.89
CA LYS A 139 -11.91 -15.89 -18.74
C LYS A 139 -12.99 -14.95 -18.19
N LEU A 140 -12.71 -14.15 -17.18
CA LEU A 140 -13.66 -13.16 -16.65
C LEU A 140 -14.08 -12.16 -17.74
N ASN A 141 -13.15 -11.76 -18.60
CA ASN A 141 -13.42 -10.86 -19.71
C ASN A 141 -14.29 -11.48 -20.84
N THR A 142 -14.40 -12.81 -20.93
CA THR A 142 -15.25 -13.46 -21.94
C THR A 142 -16.64 -13.83 -21.44
N LEU A 143 -16.79 -14.09 -20.14
CA LEU A 143 -18.07 -14.45 -19.54
C LEU A 143 -19.07 -13.28 -19.49
N LYS A 144 -20.36 -13.60 -19.35
CA LYS A 144 -21.46 -12.63 -19.23
C LYS A 144 -22.48 -13.06 -18.18
N GLY A 145 -23.22 -12.09 -17.64
CA GLY A 145 -24.27 -12.25 -16.64
C GLY A 145 -23.81 -13.09 -15.44
N LYS A 146 -24.68 -13.99 -14.99
CA LYS A 146 -24.48 -14.83 -13.81
C LYS A 146 -23.15 -15.60 -13.79
N GLN A 147 -22.64 -16.04 -14.94
CA GLN A 147 -21.35 -16.74 -14.99
C GLN A 147 -20.16 -15.82 -14.71
N ALA A 148 -20.21 -14.57 -15.21
CA ALA A 148 -19.19 -13.57 -14.91
C ALA A 148 -19.25 -13.13 -13.45
N GLU A 149 -20.47 -12.97 -12.91
CA GLU A 149 -20.69 -12.64 -11.49
C GLU A 149 -20.08 -13.70 -10.56
N ILE A 150 -20.40 -14.98 -10.79
CA ILE A 150 -19.86 -16.09 -9.98
C ILE A 150 -18.33 -16.11 -10.05
N LEU A 151 -17.76 -16.01 -11.26
CA LEU A 151 -16.30 -16.02 -11.39
C LEU A 151 -15.66 -14.82 -10.70
N TYR A 152 -16.21 -13.61 -10.88
CA TYR A 152 -15.72 -12.41 -10.20
C TYR A 152 -15.72 -12.57 -8.68
N LEU A 153 -16.84 -13.01 -8.10
CA LEU A 153 -16.96 -13.19 -6.65
C LEU A 153 -15.99 -14.26 -6.13
N GLN A 154 -15.77 -15.34 -6.90
CA GLN A 154 -14.78 -16.37 -6.57
C GLN A 154 -13.35 -15.83 -6.61
N LEU A 155 -12.97 -15.15 -7.70
CA LEU A 155 -11.63 -14.56 -7.84
C LEU A 155 -11.38 -13.51 -6.76
N MET A 156 -12.34 -12.60 -6.55
CA MET A 156 -12.20 -11.53 -5.56
C MET A 156 -12.19 -12.06 -4.12
N THR A 157 -12.88 -13.17 -3.84
CA THR A 157 -12.77 -13.84 -2.53
C THR A 157 -11.35 -14.34 -2.27
N ASP A 158 -10.72 -14.98 -3.25
CA ASP A 158 -9.34 -15.48 -3.08
C ASP A 158 -8.33 -14.35 -3.07
N HIS A 159 -8.57 -13.31 -3.89
CA HIS A 159 -7.82 -12.08 -3.89
C HIS A 159 -7.82 -11.43 -2.50
N HIS A 160 -9.00 -11.30 -1.87
CA HIS A 160 -9.12 -10.74 -0.53
C HIS A 160 -8.45 -11.58 0.55
N LYS A 161 -8.51 -12.91 0.47
CA LYS A 161 -7.75 -13.77 1.41
C LYS A 161 -6.25 -13.49 1.31
N GLY A 162 -5.73 -13.34 0.09
CA GLY A 162 -4.34 -12.96 -0.14
C GLY A 162 -4.01 -11.56 0.36
N GLY A 163 -4.89 -10.59 0.10
CA GLY A 163 -4.75 -9.21 0.58
C GLY A 163 -4.75 -9.10 2.10
N ILE A 164 -5.60 -9.87 2.80
CA ILE A 164 -5.60 -9.98 4.26
C ILE A 164 -4.27 -10.52 4.76
N HIS A 165 -3.75 -11.60 4.17
CA HIS A 165 -2.46 -12.17 4.56
C HIS A 165 -1.32 -11.15 4.44
N MET A 166 -1.28 -10.39 3.35
CA MET A 166 -0.30 -9.31 3.16
C MET A 166 -0.49 -8.18 4.18
N ALA A 167 -1.73 -7.75 4.41
CA ALA A 167 -2.03 -6.67 5.35
C ALA A 167 -1.69 -7.05 6.81
N GLU A 168 -1.97 -8.28 7.23
CA GLU A 168 -1.54 -8.82 8.53
C GLU A 168 -0.01 -8.83 8.65
N GLY A 169 0.70 -9.16 7.57
CA GLY A 169 2.16 -9.05 7.48
C GLY A 169 2.64 -7.63 7.78
N CYS A 170 1.99 -6.61 7.22
CA CYS A 170 2.33 -5.23 7.50
C CYS A 170 1.96 -4.80 8.92
N VAL A 171 0.78 -5.18 9.44
CA VAL A 171 0.41 -4.91 10.85
C VAL A 171 1.51 -5.40 11.81
N GLN A 172 2.13 -6.54 11.51
CA GLN A 172 3.22 -7.11 12.31
C GLN A 172 4.57 -6.44 12.06
N LYS A 173 4.94 -6.22 10.79
CA LYS A 173 6.32 -5.87 10.39
C LYS A 173 6.55 -4.39 10.06
N CYS A 174 5.53 -3.69 9.57
CA CYS A 174 5.63 -2.26 9.25
C CYS A 174 5.88 -1.43 10.51
N THR A 175 6.53 -0.30 10.34
CA THR A 175 6.97 0.62 11.39
C THR A 175 6.27 1.98 11.31
N VAL A 176 5.81 2.38 10.13
CA VAL A 176 5.09 3.64 9.91
C VAL A 176 3.66 3.52 10.43
N GLY A 177 3.34 4.30 11.46
CA GLY A 177 2.07 4.17 12.19
C GLY A 177 0.81 4.36 11.34
N VAL A 178 0.82 5.25 10.33
CA VAL A 178 -0.34 5.44 9.44
C VAL A 178 -0.53 4.29 8.47
N GLU A 179 0.56 3.70 7.98
CA GLU A 179 0.52 2.53 7.10
C GLU A 179 0.03 1.28 7.82
N LYS A 180 0.49 1.05 9.07
CA LYS A 180 -0.04 -0.03 9.92
C LYS A 180 -1.55 0.09 10.16
N LYS A 181 -2.03 1.31 10.42
CA LYS A 181 -3.46 1.57 10.63
C LYS A 181 -4.26 1.31 9.35
N LEU A 182 -3.72 1.72 8.20
CA LEU A 182 -4.33 1.42 6.91
C LEU A 182 -4.40 -0.09 6.67
N ALA A 183 -3.31 -0.82 6.93
CA ALA A 183 -3.25 -2.28 6.80
C ALA A 183 -4.28 -2.98 7.72
N GLN A 184 -4.42 -2.55 8.98
CA GLN A 184 -5.47 -3.09 9.86
C GLN A 184 -6.87 -2.82 9.30
N GLY A 185 -7.13 -1.61 8.79
CA GLY A 185 -8.40 -1.29 8.14
C GLY A 185 -8.67 -2.14 6.89
N MET A 186 -7.64 -2.50 6.13
CA MET A 186 -7.75 -3.41 4.99
C MET A 186 -8.13 -4.83 5.43
N VAL A 187 -7.59 -5.33 6.56
CA VAL A 187 -7.98 -6.63 7.13
C VAL A 187 -9.46 -6.64 7.46
N ASP A 188 -9.92 -5.65 8.23
CA ASP A 188 -11.30 -5.57 8.71
C ASP A 188 -12.30 -5.46 7.55
N ALA A 189 -12.01 -4.59 6.57
CA ALA A 189 -12.86 -4.38 5.40
C ALA A 189 -12.93 -5.63 4.51
N GLN A 190 -11.78 -6.22 4.17
CA GLN A 190 -11.76 -7.40 3.29
C GLN A 190 -12.41 -8.62 3.93
N GLN A 191 -12.31 -8.80 5.25
CA GLN A 191 -13.04 -9.86 5.97
C GLN A 191 -14.57 -9.67 5.87
N SER A 192 -15.04 -8.44 5.96
CA SER A 192 -16.47 -8.12 5.79
C SER A 192 -16.92 -8.39 4.35
N GLU A 193 -16.13 -7.96 3.36
CA GLU A 193 -16.44 -8.17 1.94
C GLU A 193 -16.43 -9.65 1.55
N ILE A 194 -15.54 -10.48 2.12
CA ILE A 194 -15.56 -11.94 1.92
C ILE A 194 -16.90 -12.55 2.37
N LYS A 195 -17.45 -12.11 3.50
CA LYS A 195 -18.75 -12.61 3.99
C LYS A 195 -19.88 -12.23 3.02
N LEU A 196 -19.89 -10.98 2.57
CA LEU A 196 -20.86 -10.51 1.58
C LEU A 196 -20.75 -11.29 0.26
N MET A 197 -19.52 -11.51 -0.24
CA MET A 197 -19.30 -12.28 -1.46
C MET A 197 -19.76 -13.74 -1.32
N ALA A 198 -19.58 -14.36 -0.14
CA ALA A 198 -20.09 -15.69 0.13
C ALA A 198 -21.63 -15.76 0.05
N ASP A 199 -22.32 -14.76 0.59
CA ASP A 199 -23.79 -14.66 0.50
C ASP A 199 -24.24 -14.43 -0.94
N LEU A 200 -23.58 -13.54 -1.69
CA LEU A 200 -23.87 -13.29 -3.11
C LEU A 200 -23.63 -14.52 -3.98
N LEU A 201 -22.59 -15.31 -3.69
CA LEU A 201 -22.32 -16.59 -4.34
C LEU A 201 -23.45 -17.59 -4.06
N LYS A 202 -23.86 -17.72 -2.79
CA LYS A 202 -24.95 -18.60 -2.38
C LYS A 202 -26.26 -18.23 -3.06
N ALA A 203 -26.62 -16.94 -3.12
CA ALA A 203 -27.79 -16.45 -3.85
C ALA A 203 -27.76 -16.80 -5.34
N ARG A 204 -26.55 -16.98 -5.90
CA ARG A 204 -26.32 -17.41 -7.28
C ARG A 204 -26.18 -18.93 -7.43
N GLY A 205 -26.37 -19.71 -6.37
CA GLY A 205 -26.25 -21.17 -6.40
C GLY A 205 -24.79 -21.65 -6.59
N ALA A 206 -23.83 -20.83 -6.17
CA ALA A 206 -22.40 -21.10 -6.22
C ALA A 206 -21.79 -21.01 -4.82
N LYS A 207 -20.52 -21.40 -4.70
CA LYS A 207 -19.70 -21.26 -3.49
C LYS A 207 -18.34 -20.67 -3.85
N ALA A 208 -17.62 -20.20 -2.82
CA ALA A 208 -16.21 -19.88 -2.95
C ALA A 208 -15.42 -21.11 -3.43
N ARG A 209 -14.27 -20.85 -4.04
CA ARG A 209 -13.33 -21.91 -4.41
C ARG A 209 -12.66 -22.44 -3.14
N ASP A 210 -12.31 -23.72 -3.20
CA ASP A 210 -11.66 -24.43 -2.10
C ASP A 210 -10.20 -23.96 -1.95
#